data_AF-A0A291DCX3-F1
#
_entry.id   AF-A0A291DCX3-F1
#
_cell.length_a   1.000
_cell.length_b   1.000
_cell.length_c   1.000
_cell.angle_alpha   90.00
_cell.angle_beta   90.00
_cell.angle_gamma   90.00
#
_symmetry.space_group_name_H-M   'P 1'
#
loop_
_entity.id
_entity.type
_entity.pdbx_description
1 polymer ?
#
loop_
_entity_poly.entity_id
_entity_poly.type
_entity_poly.pdbx_seq_one_letter_code
_entity_poly.pdbx_strand_id
1 'polypeptide(L)'
;MLDWEKAKILSAVMRTRALEERTRPFVEEFDNAGEWELALASVIGDFVKQKVTFPYDVAVLADHEFMPDDLVESMWTYATEEFDYEAHLDLLER
;
A
#
# COMPACT_ATOMS: atom_id res chain seq x y z
N MET A 1 7.19 -13.71 9.20
CA MET A 1 6.51 -12.41 9.31
C MET A 1 5.03 -12.63 9.04
N LEU A 2 4.17 -12.19 9.95
CA LEU A 2 2.71 -12.22 9.78
C LEU A 2 2.29 -11.23 8.69
N ASP A 3 1.18 -11.47 7.99
CA ASP A 3 0.70 -10.56 6.93
C ASP A 3 0.49 -9.14 7.45
N TRP A 4 0.01 -9.04 8.69
CA TRP A 4 -0.05 -7.80 9.47
C TRP A 4 1.28 -7.04 9.57
N GLU A 5 2.39 -7.73 9.87
CA GLU A 5 3.71 -7.10 10.01
C GLU A 5 4.24 -6.62 8.66
N LYS A 6 4.02 -7.41 7.60
CA LYS A 6 4.33 -7.02 6.21
C LYS A 6 3.56 -5.76 5.81
N ALA A 7 2.26 -5.76 6.09
CA ALA A 7 1.37 -4.65 5.80
C ALA A 7 1.85 -3.36 6.48
N LYS A 8 2.27 -3.45 7.75
CA LYS A 8 2.85 -2.32 8.49
C LYS A 8 4.10 -1.75 7.83
N ILE A 9 5.03 -2.60 7.41
CA ILE A 9 6.25 -2.17 6.72
C ILE A 9 5.89 -1.49 5.39
N LEU A 10 5.02 -2.12 4.59
CA LEU A 10 4.57 -1.54 3.32
C LEU A 10 3.92 -0.18 3.53
N SER A 11 3.04 -0.05 4.52
CA SER A 11 2.40 1.21 4.88
C SER A 11 3.41 2.28 5.28
N ALA A 12 4.36 1.95 6.16
CA ALA A 12 5.43 2.86 6.56
C ALA A 12 6.22 3.38 5.34
N VAL A 13 6.54 2.50 4.39
CA VAL A 13 7.17 2.90 3.13
C VAL A 13 6.24 3.76 2.27
N MET A 14 4.95 3.41 2.15
CA MET A 14 4.01 4.19 1.35
C MET A 14 3.83 5.62 1.90
N ARG A 15 3.91 5.83 3.22
CA ARG A 15 3.90 7.17 3.83
C ARG A 15 5.06 8.06 3.41
N THR A 16 6.17 7.48 2.97
CA THR A 16 7.32 8.23 2.46
C THR A 16 7.14 8.69 1.02
N ARG A 17 6.14 8.16 0.31
CA ARG A 17 5.84 8.48 -1.08
C ARG A 17 4.99 9.76 -1.17
N ALA A 18 5.01 10.40 -2.34
CA ALA A 18 4.12 11.52 -2.61
C ALA A 18 2.69 11.01 -2.78
N LEU A 19 1.83 11.34 -1.81
CA LEU A 19 0.41 10.99 -1.81
C LEU A 19 -0.45 12.24 -1.94
N GLU A 20 -1.59 12.11 -2.62
CA GLU A 20 -2.67 13.09 -2.62
C GLU A 20 -3.15 13.36 -1.18
N GLU A 21 -3.52 14.61 -0.90
CA GLU A 21 -3.95 15.05 0.43
C GLU A 21 -5.15 14.23 0.96
N ARG A 22 -6.06 13.82 0.08
CA ARG A 22 -7.20 12.96 0.42
C ARG A 22 -6.84 11.52 0.73
N THR A 23 -5.71 11.02 0.23
CA THR A 23 -5.26 9.63 0.41
C THR A 23 -4.43 9.48 1.67
N ARG A 24 -3.71 10.55 2.06
CA ARG A 24 -2.81 10.57 3.22
C ARG A 24 -3.43 10.07 4.53
N PRO A 25 -4.67 10.44 4.93
CA PRO A 25 -5.26 9.97 6.19
C PRO A 25 -5.38 8.45 6.28
N PHE A 26 -5.69 7.76 5.17
CA PHE A 26 -5.83 6.30 5.14
C PHE A 26 -4.53 5.57 5.50
N VAL A 27 -3.39 6.14 5.13
CA VAL A 27 -2.07 5.56 5.44
C VAL A 27 -1.59 5.95 6.83
N GLU A 28 -2.01 7.12 7.32
CA GLU A 28 -1.69 7.59 8.67
C GLU A 28 -2.48 6.84 9.75
N GLU A 29 -3.69 6.37 9.45
CA GLU A 29 -4.56 5.63 10.36
C GLU A 29 -4.49 4.10 10.20
N PHE A 30 -3.52 3.61 9.42
CA PHE A 30 -3.33 2.21 9.05
C PHE A 30 -3.42 1.20 10.22
N ASP A 31 -2.88 1.54 11.39
CA ASP A 31 -2.84 0.67 12.57
C ASP A 31 -4.11 0.77 13.44
N ASN A 32 -4.90 1.83 13.29
CA ASN A 32 -5.97 2.17 14.23
C ASN A 32 -7.26 1.34 14.05
N ALA A 33 -7.56 0.91 12.82
CA ALA A 33 -8.84 0.25 12.51
C ALA A 33 -8.74 -1.26 12.30
N GLY A 34 -7.52 -1.80 12.12
CA GLY A 34 -7.34 -3.18 11.64
C GLY A 34 -7.77 -3.38 10.18
N GLU A 35 -8.09 -2.30 9.46
CA GLU A 35 -8.49 -2.26 8.04
C GLU A 35 -7.30 -1.89 7.16
N TRP A 36 -6.19 -2.59 7.35
CA TRP A 36 -4.93 -2.25 6.70
C TRP A 36 -4.98 -2.55 5.19
N GLU A 37 -5.73 -3.57 4.78
CA GLU A 37 -5.98 -3.95 3.40
C GLU A 37 -6.70 -2.82 2.63
N LEU A 38 -7.62 -2.10 3.28
CA LEU A 38 -8.33 -0.96 2.72
C LEU A 38 -7.43 0.27 2.53
N ALA A 39 -6.51 0.47 3.48
CA ALA A 39 -5.51 1.52 3.37
C ALA A 39 -4.53 1.26 2.20
N LEU A 40 -4.12 -0.01 1.98
CA LEU A 40 -3.36 -0.41 0.79
C LEU A 40 -4.16 -0.18 -0.49
N ALA A 41 -5.44 -0.55 -0.53
CA ALA A 41 -6.32 -0.29 -1.68
C ALA A 41 -6.41 1.21 -2.02
N SER A 42 -6.50 2.06 -0.99
CA SER A 42 -6.61 3.51 -1.15
C SER A 42 -5.36 4.14 -1.79
N VAL A 43 -4.16 3.67 -1.43
CA VAL A 43 -2.91 4.17 -2.03
C VAL A 43 -2.70 3.68 -3.45
N ILE A 44 -3.15 2.46 -3.78
CA ILE A 44 -3.05 1.95 -5.15
C ILE A 44 -3.79 2.87 -6.12
N GLY A 45 -5.00 3.33 -5.76
CA GLY A 45 -5.76 4.27 -6.58
C GLY A 45 -4.97 5.54 -6.92
N ASP A 46 -4.22 6.05 -5.95
CA ASP A 46 -3.38 7.24 -6.14
C ASP A 46 -2.17 6.94 -7.05
N PHE A 47 -1.47 5.83 -6.82
CA PHE A 47 -0.33 5.45 -7.65
C PHE A 47 -0.71 5.16 -9.10
N VAL A 48 -1.82 4.46 -9.34
CA VAL A 48 -2.33 4.19 -10.68
C VAL A 48 -2.68 5.49 -11.39
N LYS A 49 -3.37 6.42 -10.71
CA LYS A 49 -3.72 7.74 -11.25
C LYS A 49 -2.48 8.56 -11.61
N GLN A 50 -1.47 8.54 -10.74
CA GLN A 50 -0.20 9.24 -10.95
C GLN A 50 0.77 8.49 -11.86
N LYS A 51 0.45 7.26 -12.27
CA LYS A 51 1.30 6.37 -13.08
C LYS A 51 2.66 6.07 -12.43
N VAL A 52 2.66 5.91 -11.12
CA VAL A 52 3.84 5.64 -10.31
C VAL A 52 3.91 4.15 -10.01
N THR A 53 5.08 3.55 -10.14
CA THR A 53 5.30 2.15 -9.76
C THR A 53 5.27 2.00 -8.24
N PHE A 54 4.90 0.82 -7.79
CA PHE A 54 4.87 0.48 -6.36
C PHE A 54 5.14 -1.02 -6.16
N PRO A 55 5.43 -1.45 -4.91
CA PRO A 55 5.69 -2.85 -4.60
C PRO A 55 4.56 -3.80 -5.03
N TYR A 56 4.92 -4.92 -5.66
CA TYR A 56 3.95 -5.95 -6.05
C TYR A 56 3.10 -6.42 -4.86
N ASP A 57 3.74 -6.58 -3.70
CA ASP A 57 3.10 -6.98 -2.46
C ASP A 57 1.96 -6.05 -2.00
N VAL A 58 2.02 -4.75 -2.30
CA VAL A 58 0.93 -3.82 -1.98
C VAL A 58 -0.34 -4.22 -2.73
N ALA A 59 -0.22 -4.60 -4.01
CA ALA A 59 -1.35 -5.08 -4.80
C ALA A 59 -1.85 -6.45 -4.31
N VAL A 60 -0.96 -7.36 -3.92
CA VAL A 60 -1.37 -8.71 -3.44
C VAL A 60 -2.13 -8.64 -2.12
N LEU A 61 -1.73 -7.72 -1.24
CA LEU A 61 -2.22 -7.64 0.13
C LEU A 61 -3.38 -6.63 0.30
N ALA A 62 -3.71 -5.85 -0.73
CA ALA A 62 -4.85 -4.93 -0.69
C ALA A 62 -6.19 -5.67 -0.76
N ASP A 63 -7.23 -5.05 -0.20
CA ASP A 63 -8.60 -5.55 -0.33
C ASP A 63 -9.19 -5.08 -1.66
N HIS A 64 -9.32 -6.01 -2.61
CA HIS A 64 -9.84 -5.71 -3.94
C HIS A 64 -11.36 -5.59 -3.96
N GLU A 65 -12.08 -6.06 -2.93
CA GLU A 65 -13.55 -5.97 -2.89
C GLU A 65 -14.04 -4.51 -2.86
N PHE A 66 -13.21 -3.60 -2.36
CA PHE A 66 -13.48 -2.16 -2.29
C PHE A 66 -12.93 -1.37 -3.49
N MET A 67 -12.30 -2.04 -4.45
CA MET A 67 -11.69 -1.41 -5.61
C MET A 67 -12.57 -1.58 -6.86
N PRO A 68 -12.75 -0.54 -7.68
CA PRO A 68 -13.38 -0.69 -8.99
C PRO A 68 -12.63 -1.69 -9.89
N ASP A 69 -13.35 -2.52 -10.66
CA ASP A 69 -12.76 -3.56 -11.52
C ASP A 69 -11.69 -2.99 -12.48
N ASP A 70 -11.93 -1.82 -13.06
CA ASP A 70 -11.00 -1.15 -13.97
C ASP A 70 -9.70 -0.71 -13.27
N LEU A 71 -9.80 -0.35 -11.98
CA LEU A 71 -8.63 -0.07 -11.16
C LEU A 71 -7.86 -1.37 -10.84
N VAL A 72 -8.55 -2.45 -10.49
CA VAL A 72 -7.95 -3.77 -10.24
C VAL A 72 -7.21 -4.29 -11.47
N GLU A 73 -7.78 -4.13 -12.66
CA GLU A 73 -7.10 -4.49 -13.91
C GLU A 73 -5.87 -3.60 -14.16
N SER A 74 -5.99 -2.29 -13.93
CA SER A 74 -4.93 -1.33 -14.22
C SER A 74 -3.75 -1.39 -13.25
N MET A 75 -3.97 -1.75 -11.98
CA MET A 75 -2.94 -1.69 -10.94
C MET A 75 -1.74 -2.58 -11.22
N TRP A 76 -1.96 -3.74 -11.85
CA TRP A 76 -0.91 -4.70 -12.19
C TRP A 76 0.12 -4.15 -13.18
N THR A 77 -0.22 -3.10 -13.92
CA THR A 77 0.74 -2.40 -14.79
C THR A 77 1.81 -1.66 -13.97
N TYR A 78 1.49 -1.24 -12.75
CA TYR A 78 2.34 -0.39 -11.92
C TYR A 78 2.92 -1.13 -10.71
N ALA A 79 2.28 -2.22 -10.27
CA ALA A 79 2.72 -3.12 -9.20
C ALA A 79 3.93 -3.98 -9.63
N THR A 80 5.09 -3.36 -9.88
CA THR A 80 6.26 -4.00 -10.50
C THR A 80 7.53 -3.95 -9.65
N GLU A 81 7.52 -3.23 -8.53
CA GLU A 81 8.71 -3.11 -7.70
C GLU A 81 8.89 -4.37 -6.84
N GLU A 82 10.11 -4.92 -6.85
CA GLU A 82 10.52 -5.92 -5.86
C GLU A 82 10.68 -5.25 -4.49
N PHE A 83 10.26 -5.94 -3.42
CA PHE A 83 10.27 -5.39 -2.07
C PHE A 83 11.03 -6.27 -1.09
N ASP A 84 12.09 -5.72 -0.52
CA ASP A 84 12.91 -6.39 0.50
C ASP A 84 12.42 -6.00 1.90
N TYR A 85 11.59 -6.84 2.50
CA TYR A 85 11.08 -6.62 3.85
C TYR A 85 12.18 -6.56 4.91
N GLU A 86 13.24 -7.36 4.76
CA GLU A 86 14.32 -7.46 5.75
C GLU A 86 15.09 -6.13 5.83
N ALA A 87 15.28 -5.46 4.69
CA ALA A 87 15.90 -4.14 4.62
C ALA A 87 15.10 -3.02 5.29
N HIS A 88 13.81 -3.24 5.58
CA HIS A 88 12.89 -2.24 6.11
C HIS A 88 12.30 -2.63 7.48
N LEU A 89 12.85 -3.66 8.14
CA LEU A 89 12.42 -4.09 9.47
C LEU A 89 12.56 -2.99 10.53
N ASP A 90 13.55 -2.09 10.36
CA ASP A 90 13.78 -0.96 11.26
C ASP A 90 12.59 0.00 11.31
N LEU A 91 11.72 0.00 10.29
CA LEU A 91 10.49 0.79 10.27
C LEU A 91 9.43 0.29 11.26
N LEU A 92 9.49 -0.97 11.72
CA LEU A 92 8.57 -1.49 12.74
C LEU A 92 8.96 -1.09 14.16
N GLU A 93 10.23 -0.71 14.38
CA GLU A 93 10.78 -0.38 15.69
C GLU A 93 10.70 1.12 16.03
N ARG A 94 10.20 1.95 15.10
CA ARG A 94 10.13 3.42 15.18
C ARG A 94 8.70 3.92 15.39
#